data_AF-A0A061B2W8-F1
#
_entry.id   AF-A0A061B2W8-F1
#
_cell.length_a   1.000
_cell.length_b   1.000
_cell.length_c   1.000
_cell.angle_alpha   90.00
_cell.angle_beta   90.00
_cell.angle_gamma   90.00
#
_symmetry.space_group_name_H-M   'P 1'
#
loop_
_entity.id
_entity.type
_entity.pdbx_description
1 polymer ?
#
loop_
_entity_poly.entity_id
_entity_poly.type
_entity_poly.pdbx_seq_one_letter_code
_entity_poly.pdbx_strand_id
1 'polypeptide(L)'
;MTSDLARGEDSILFVPDVLKQSAELHRLEAEAIAQNQSPQTVSEAYVVSRAQYRRCAKQDARAWENHRRWLQDQADSKLALRKSLRRADISKRFLALGFVAADFDTLHLDGSWCSSCLYQSYDDDLAEWEDYEEDLILDTHDEEPQTQDQAMSTTTSDAQGAQVRVGGAIIRGPSLEQKLGEFREQAREEKMAAMLADLHTDCMPGPASLYQFFQSDERLTDEEWEKYKSPIVACVHRRRFDRIWREEIAAHDARQKRQEALRPLFGRLQPPKRSATSARASIPISFAIFLALPTVETLWYPANAFIDARGWPPLEPQILSEICTRIRLDKVVLFDRIVRAHVADNGVLPSTTMKPIASSSSSPFIDCDPSKGLVPLHAALTDRDMDPLFAQVTSLFRCGICSTKLPYPDIAIHLVDDHDVPNVPAYAHVPSSDFRKAIKSLLDDLGHSLQLELAAFEFFYADCDFDVTMRSASGQFETSVGETWAQVLSGKSPAELDASRLKLSYSTDRDIVGIKLSTASVSDEDA
;
A
#
# COMPACT_ATOMS: atom_id res chain seq x y z
N MET A 1 11.01 73.31 -23.00
CA MET A 1 9.61 72.88 -23.09
C MET A 1 9.46 72.05 -24.35
N THR A 2 9.43 70.73 -24.14
CA THR A 2 8.83 69.65 -24.95
C THR A 2 8.43 69.97 -26.38
N SER A 3 9.22 69.51 -27.34
CA SER A 3 8.67 68.98 -28.59
C SER A 3 9.00 67.50 -28.59
N ASP A 4 8.11 66.73 -27.94
CA ASP A 4 8.00 65.30 -28.18
C ASP A 4 7.83 65.13 -29.69
N LEU A 5 8.91 64.71 -30.35
CA LEU A 5 8.85 64.13 -31.68
C LEU A 5 7.81 63.02 -31.62
N ALA A 6 6.65 63.30 -32.20
CA ALA A 6 5.48 62.46 -32.29
C ALA A 6 5.87 61.08 -32.86
N ARG A 7 6.28 60.18 -31.96
CA ARG A 7 6.44 58.76 -32.24
C ARG A 7 5.04 58.17 -32.40
N GLY A 8 4.74 57.71 -33.60
CA GLY A 8 3.74 56.64 -33.83
C GLY A 8 2.45 57.03 -34.57
N GLU A 9 2.02 58.29 -34.60
CA GLU A 9 0.70 58.63 -35.16
C GLU A 9 0.69 59.28 -36.56
N ASP A 10 1.81 59.84 -37.02
CA ASP A 10 1.88 60.52 -38.33
C ASP A 10 2.42 59.63 -39.47
N SER A 11 2.73 58.36 -39.18
CA SER A 11 3.21 57.36 -40.16
C SER A 11 2.11 56.77 -41.05
N ILE A 12 0.85 57.18 -40.90
CA ILE A 12 -0.29 56.59 -41.63
C ILE A 12 -0.58 57.35 -42.94
N LEU A 13 0.13 58.44 -43.22
CA LEU A 13 -0.04 59.18 -44.48
C LEU A 13 0.89 58.61 -45.55
N PHE A 14 0.32 58.08 -46.62
CA PHE A 14 1.04 57.70 -47.82
C PHE A 14 1.82 58.93 -48.35
N VAL A 15 3.15 58.85 -48.40
CA VAL A 15 4.08 59.94 -48.78
C VAL A 15 3.69 60.68 -50.08
N PRO A 16 3.11 60.04 -51.12
CA PRO A 16 2.63 60.73 -52.32
C PRO A 16 1.56 61.79 -52.09
N ASP A 17 0.63 61.58 -51.13
CA ASP A 17 -0.47 62.52 -50.89
C ASP A 17 0.03 63.79 -50.19
N VAL A 18 1.06 63.68 -49.34
CA VAL A 18 1.69 64.83 -48.68
C VAL A 18 2.40 65.73 -49.70
N LEU A 19 3.09 65.12 -50.67
CA LEU A 19 3.76 65.86 -51.75
C LEU A 19 2.73 66.52 -52.68
N LYS A 20 1.65 65.81 -53.04
CA LYS A 20 0.56 66.35 -53.86
C LYS A 20 -0.15 67.51 -53.16
N GLN A 21 -0.38 67.40 -51.86
CA GLN A 21 -0.96 68.47 -51.05
C GLN A 21 -0.04 69.69 -50.97
N SER A 22 1.26 69.49 -50.77
CA SER A 22 2.23 70.59 -50.71
C SER A 22 2.36 71.30 -52.06
N ALA A 23 2.36 70.53 -53.17
CA ALA A 23 2.34 71.09 -54.52
C ALA A 23 1.05 71.90 -54.80
N GLU A 24 -0.09 71.41 -54.34
CA GLU A 24 -1.37 72.10 -54.49
C GLU A 24 -1.44 73.41 -53.70
N LEU A 25 -0.90 73.44 -52.47
CA LEU A 25 -0.76 74.66 -51.70
C LEU A 25 0.07 75.70 -52.45
N HIS A 26 1.24 75.32 -52.96
CA HIS A 26 2.09 76.24 -53.70
C HIS A 26 1.47 76.72 -55.02
N ARG A 27 0.68 75.87 -55.69
CA ARG A 27 -0.11 76.27 -56.86
C ARG A 27 -1.14 77.34 -56.50
N LEU A 28 -1.91 77.11 -55.43
CA LEU A 28 -2.93 78.04 -54.94
C LEU A 28 -2.32 79.38 -54.47
N GLU A 29 -1.17 79.34 -53.80
CA GLU A 29 -0.41 80.54 -53.43
C GLU A 29 0.07 81.32 -54.65
N ALA A 30 0.63 80.63 -55.65
CA ALA A 30 1.07 81.25 -56.90
C ALA A 30 -0.09 81.90 -57.68
N GLU A 31 -1.27 81.27 -57.71
CA GLU A 31 -2.48 81.83 -58.34
C GLU A 31 -3.01 83.05 -57.60
N ALA A 32 -2.98 83.05 -56.26
CA ALA A 32 -3.36 84.21 -55.45
C ALA A 32 -2.45 85.41 -55.76
N ILE A 33 -1.13 85.19 -55.85
CA ILE A 33 -0.15 86.22 -56.24
C ILE A 33 -0.47 86.76 -57.64
N ALA A 34 -0.73 85.88 -58.62
CA ALA A 34 -1.05 86.26 -59.98
C ALA A 34 -2.34 87.12 -60.09
N GLN A 35 -3.26 86.97 -59.13
CA GLN A 35 -4.52 87.73 -59.04
C GLN A 35 -4.43 88.97 -58.13
N ASN A 36 -3.22 89.36 -57.67
CA ASN A 36 -2.99 90.44 -56.69
C ASN A 36 -3.75 90.26 -55.36
N GLN A 37 -3.99 89.01 -54.94
CA GLN A 37 -4.58 88.67 -53.65
C GLN A 37 -3.49 88.29 -52.64
N SER A 38 -3.80 88.37 -51.34
CA SER A 38 -2.86 87.93 -50.31
C SER A 38 -2.73 86.40 -50.31
N PRO A 39 -1.52 85.84 -50.45
CA PRO A 39 -1.29 84.39 -50.38
C PRO A 39 -1.69 83.81 -49.02
N GLN A 40 -1.52 84.59 -47.94
CA GLN A 40 -1.79 84.16 -46.56
C GLN A 40 -3.23 83.69 -46.36
N THR A 41 -4.20 84.40 -46.96
CA THR A 41 -5.62 84.04 -46.84
C THR A 41 -5.92 82.69 -47.49
N VAL A 42 -5.23 82.36 -48.58
CA VAL A 42 -5.37 81.07 -49.29
C VAL A 42 -4.64 79.97 -48.52
N SER A 43 -3.45 80.23 -47.98
CA SER A 43 -2.72 79.28 -47.14
C SER A 43 -3.51 78.93 -45.87
N GLU A 44 -4.14 79.91 -45.21
CA GLU A 44 -4.97 79.69 -44.02
C GLU A 44 -6.18 78.80 -44.33
N ALA A 45 -6.93 79.10 -45.40
CA ALA A 45 -8.05 78.28 -45.85
C ALA A 45 -7.62 76.85 -46.21
N TYR A 46 -6.47 76.71 -46.87
CA TYR A 46 -5.88 75.41 -47.21
C TYR A 46 -5.46 74.61 -45.97
N VAL A 47 -4.83 75.25 -44.98
CA VAL A 47 -4.42 74.61 -43.71
C VAL A 47 -5.63 74.10 -42.94
N VAL A 48 -6.73 74.86 -42.90
CA VAL A 48 -7.99 74.43 -42.27
C VAL A 48 -8.58 73.21 -42.99
N SER A 49 -8.64 73.24 -44.32
CA SER A 49 -9.11 72.11 -45.15
C SER A 49 -8.22 70.86 -44.96
N ARG A 50 -6.90 71.03 -44.93
CA ARG A 50 -5.93 69.95 -44.69
C ARG A 50 -6.05 69.35 -43.29
N ALA A 51 -6.33 70.16 -42.27
CA ALA A 51 -6.57 69.68 -40.92
C ALA A 51 -7.85 68.82 -40.84
N GLN A 52 -8.91 69.20 -41.56
CA GLN A 52 -10.12 68.38 -41.69
C GLN A 52 -9.83 67.07 -42.42
N TYR A 53 -9.09 67.10 -43.53
CA TYR A 53 -8.66 65.91 -44.26
C TYR A 53 -7.86 64.94 -43.36
N ARG A 54 -6.88 65.44 -42.60
CA ARG A 54 -6.10 64.60 -41.65
C ARG A 54 -6.99 63.95 -40.60
N ARG A 55 -8.01 64.67 -40.11
CA ARG A 55 -8.97 64.13 -39.14
C ARG A 55 -9.80 62.99 -39.76
N CYS A 56 -10.32 63.18 -40.97
CA CYS A 56 -11.05 62.15 -41.70
C CYS A 56 -10.16 60.92 -41.98
N ALA A 57 -8.94 61.13 -42.47
CA ALA A 57 -7.99 60.04 -42.72
C ALA A 57 -7.65 59.24 -41.45
N LYS A 58 -7.51 59.92 -40.29
CA LYS A 58 -7.31 59.24 -39.00
C LYS A 58 -8.55 58.43 -38.57
N GLN A 59 -9.75 58.93 -38.83
CA GLN A 59 -11.00 58.21 -38.55
C GLN A 59 -11.13 56.98 -39.44
N ASP A 60 -10.84 57.12 -40.74
CA ASP A 60 -10.86 56.01 -41.69
C ASP A 60 -9.83 54.94 -41.31
N ALA A 61 -8.60 55.33 -40.99
CA ALA A 61 -7.56 54.40 -40.54
C ALA A 61 -7.99 53.61 -39.29
N ARG A 62 -8.64 54.26 -38.32
CA ARG A 62 -9.20 53.58 -37.14
C ARG A 62 -10.36 52.64 -37.50
N ALA A 63 -11.22 53.04 -38.43
CA ALA A 63 -12.29 52.19 -38.93
C ALA A 63 -11.75 50.94 -39.62
N TRP A 64 -10.71 51.08 -40.45
CA TRP A 64 -10.00 49.96 -41.10
C TRP A 64 -9.32 49.04 -40.10
N GLU A 65 -8.65 49.58 -39.10
CA GLU A 65 -8.01 48.79 -38.05
C GLU A 65 -9.04 48.02 -37.21
N ASN A 66 -10.16 48.65 -36.84
CA ASN A 66 -11.26 47.96 -36.16
C ASN A 66 -11.89 46.87 -37.05
N HIS A 67 -12.04 47.14 -38.35
CA HIS A 67 -12.55 46.15 -39.30
C HIS A 67 -11.59 44.97 -39.44
N ARG A 68 -10.27 45.21 -39.48
CA ARG A 68 -9.24 44.17 -39.49
C ARG A 68 -9.31 43.29 -38.24
N ARG A 69 -9.45 43.88 -37.05
CA ARG A 69 -9.61 43.12 -35.80
C ARG A 69 -10.89 42.29 -35.81
N TRP A 70 -12.01 42.89 -36.23
CA TRP A 70 -13.28 42.17 -36.34
C TRP A 70 -13.19 40.98 -37.30
N LEU A 71 -12.50 41.12 -38.44
CA LEU A 71 -12.24 40.01 -39.37
C LEU A 71 -11.39 38.91 -38.72
N GLN A 72 -10.37 39.27 -37.94
CA GLN A 72 -9.55 38.32 -37.18
C GLN A 72 -10.37 37.58 -36.13
N ASP A 73 -11.16 38.29 -35.33
CA ASP A 73 -12.04 37.71 -34.31
C ASP A 73 -13.04 36.73 -34.94
N GLN A 74 -13.58 37.06 -36.12
CA GLN A 74 -14.44 36.16 -36.88
C GLN A 74 -13.70 34.90 -37.37
N ALA A 75 -12.45 35.04 -37.82
CA ALA A 75 -11.64 33.91 -38.25
C ALA A 75 -11.33 32.97 -37.07
N ASP A 76 -10.91 33.53 -35.93
CA ASP A 76 -10.58 32.80 -34.72
C ASP A 76 -11.81 32.11 -34.13
N SER A 77 -12.97 32.78 -34.14
CA SER A 77 -14.26 32.19 -33.71
C SER A 77 -14.66 31.00 -34.59
N LYS A 78 -14.47 31.10 -35.91
CA LYS A 78 -14.75 29.99 -36.83
C LYS A 78 -13.80 28.82 -36.61
N LEU A 79 -12.52 29.09 -36.36
CA LEU A 79 -11.51 28.09 -36.04
C LEU A 79 -11.84 27.35 -34.74
N ALA A 80 -12.21 28.09 -33.68
CA ALA A 80 -12.61 27.53 -32.40
C ALA A 80 -13.85 26.62 -32.53
N LEU A 81 -14.86 27.07 -33.30
CA LEU A 81 -16.05 26.27 -33.57
C LEU A 81 -15.71 24.95 -34.28
N ARG A 82 -14.86 25.00 -35.30
CA ARG A 82 -14.40 23.81 -36.03
C ARG A 82 -13.67 22.82 -35.14
N LYS A 83 -12.70 23.29 -34.34
CA LYS A 83 -12.00 22.46 -33.35
C LYS A 83 -12.98 21.83 -32.34
N SER A 84 -13.96 22.58 -31.87
CA SER A 84 -15.00 22.06 -30.96
C SER A 84 -15.84 20.97 -31.60
N LEU A 85 -16.24 21.14 -32.86
CA LEU A 85 -17.01 20.13 -33.60
C LEU A 85 -16.21 18.84 -33.80
N ARG A 86 -14.93 18.95 -34.14
CA ARG A 86 -14.02 17.79 -34.25
C ARG A 86 -13.90 17.05 -32.92
N ARG A 87 -13.70 17.76 -31.80
CA ARG A 87 -13.66 17.14 -30.46
C ARG A 87 -14.96 16.42 -30.12
N ALA A 88 -16.11 16.97 -30.50
CA ALA A 88 -17.40 16.33 -30.31
C ALA A 88 -17.52 15.03 -31.14
N ASP A 89 -17.02 15.01 -32.38
CA ASP A 89 -16.99 13.81 -33.21
C ASP A 89 -16.11 12.71 -32.59
N ILE A 90 -14.91 13.07 -32.11
CA ILE A 90 -14.00 12.16 -31.40
C ILE A 90 -14.66 11.61 -30.13
N SER A 91 -15.24 12.50 -29.30
CA SER A 91 -15.93 12.11 -28.06
C SER A 91 -17.08 11.14 -28.34
N LYS A 92 -17.85 11.37 -29.41
CA LYS A 92 -18.93 10.48 -29.84
C LYS A 92 -18.42 9.08 -30.17
N ARG A 93 -17.24 8.95 -30.79
CA ARG A 93 -16.61 7.64 -31.07
C ARG A 93 -16.21 6.93 -29.77
N PHE A 94 -15.62 7.63 -28.81
CA PHE A 94 -15.27 7.03 -27.52
C PHE A 94 -16.48 6.60 -26.70
N LEU A 95 -17.53 7.44 -26.65
CA LEU A 95 -18.78 7.10 -25.99
C LEU A 95 -19.42 5.84 -26.61
N ALA A 96 -19.38 5.70 -27.95
CA ALA A 96 -19.85 4.51 -28.65
C ALA A 96 -19.04 3.24 -28.33
N LEU A 97 -17.79 3.38 -27.90
CA LEU A 97 -16.94 2.29 -27.42
C LEU A 97 -17.12 1.99 -25.91
N GLY A 98 -18.01 2.71 -25.22
CA GLY A 98 -18.33 2.48 -23.81
C GLY A 98 -17.38 3.18 -22.81
N PHE A 99 -16.59 4.16 -23.27
CA PHE A 99 -15.81 5.03 -22.38
C PHE A 99 -16.66 6.17 -21.83
N VAL A 100 -16.27 6.70 -20.66
CA VAL A 100 -16.88 7.91 -20.09
C VAL A 100 -15.99 9.13 -20.38
N ALA A 101 -16.57 10.33 -20.34
CA ALA A 101 -15.84 11.57 -20.65
C ALA A 101 -14.53 11.73 -19.87
N ALA A 102 -14.53 11.34 -18.58
CA ALA A 102 -13.34 11.38 -17.72
C ALA A 102 -12.17 10.50 -18.21
N ASP A 103 -12.44 9.50 -19.07
CA ASP A 103 -11.37 8.64 -19.61
C ASP A 103 -10.59 9.35 -20.74
N PHE A 104 -11.15 10.39 -21.39
CA PHE A 104 -10.60 11.00 -22.61
C PHE A 104 -10.66 12.55 -22.71
N ASP A 105 -11.15 13.24 -21.69
CA ASP A 105 -11.34 14.71 -21.70
C ASP A 105 -10.04 15.51 -21.95
N THR A 106 -8.90 14.99 -21.54
CA THR A 106 -7.60 15.66 -21.60
C THR A 106 -6.74 15.25 -22.80
N LEU A 107 -7.22 14.35 -23.68
CA LEU A 107 -6.44 13.85 -24.84
C LEU A 107 -6.06 14.94 -25.86
N HIS A 108 -6.75 16.07 -25.82
CA HIS A 108 -6.62 17.16 -26.79
C HIS A 108 -5.80 18.34 -26.27
N LEU A 109 -5.31 18.27 -25.03
CA LEU A 109 -4.48 19.32 -24.43
C LEU A 109 -3.07 19.30 -25.04
N ASP A 110 -2.45 20.48 -25.14
CA ASP A 110 -1.08 20.62 -25.62
C ASP A 110 -0.10 19.90 -24.68
N GLY A 111 0.95 19.28 -25.25
CA GLY A 111 1.95 18.52 -24.48
C GLY A 111 1.49 17.14 -24.02
N SER A 112 0.23 16.77 -24.28
CA SER A 112 -0.29 15.48 -23.88
C SER A 112 0.25 14.33 -24.73
N TRP A 113 0.87 14.54 -25.89
CA TRP A 113 1.47 13.48 -26.70
C TRP A 113 2.98 13.70 -26.90
N CYS A 114 3.80 12.72 -26.55
CA CYS A 114 5.26 12.73 -26.66
C CYS A 114 5.77 11.70 -27.66
N SER A 115 6.61 12.14 -28.58
CA SER A 115 7.35 11.25 -29.49
C SER A 115 8.44 10.46 -28.78
N SER A 116 9.13 11.04 -27.78
CA SER A 116 10.22 10.36 -27.04
C SER A 116 9.70 9.16 -26.24
N CYS A 117 8.52 9.28 -25.62
CA CYS A 117 7.86 8.16 -24.94
C CYS A 117 7.41 7.02 -25.89
N LEU A 118 7.31 7.26 -27.21
CA LEU A 118 6.95 6.23 -28.19
C LEU A 118 8.16 5.37 -28.60
N TYR A 119 9.35 5.97 -28.68
CA TYR A 119 10.52 5.33 -29.30
C TYR A 119 11.50 4.71 -28.31
N GLN A 120 11.39 4.96 -27.01
CA GLN A 120 12.33 4.48 -25.98
C GLN A 120 13.82 4.82 -26.25
N SER A 121 14.15 5.63 -27.26
CA SER A 121 15.51 6.13 -27.47
C SER A 121 15.65 7.43 -26.71
N TYR A 122 15.93 7.30 -25.41
CA TYR A 122 16.33 8.43 -24.57
C TYR A 122 17.82 8.75 -24.74
N ASP A 123 18.50 8.14 -25.72
CA ASP A 123 19.94 8.29 -25.95
C ASP A 123 20.34 9.76 -26.16
N ASP A 124 19.51 10.55 -26.86
CA ASP A 124 19.76 11.98 -27.09
C ASP A 124 19.52 12.81 -25.81
N ASP A 125 18.48 12.48 -25.04
CA ASP A 125 18.17 13.15 -23.76
C ASP A 125 19.21 12.77 -22.68
N LEU A 126 19.77 11.55 -22.73
CA LEU A 126 20.86 11.08 -21.87
C LEU A 126 22.17 11.80 -22.21
N ALA A 127 22.49 11.94 -23.50
CA ALA A 127 23.70 12.62 -23.95
C ALA A 127 23.71 14.10 -23.55
N GLU A 128 22.56 14.79 -23.67
CA GLU A 128 22.44 16.19 -23.23
C GLU A 128 22.56 16.32 -21.70
N TRP A 129 22.12 15.33 -20.92
CA TRP A 129 22.23 15.35 -19.45
C TRP A 129 23.61 14.93 -18.93
N GLU A 130 24.27 13.98 -19.60
CA GLU A 130 25.66 13.59 -19.28
C GLU A 130 26.62 14.76 -19.51
N ASP A 131 26.41 15.56 -20.57
CA ASP A 131 27.14 16.82 -20.78
C ASP A 131 26.89 17.83 -19.64
N TYR A 132 25.66 17.93 -19.12
CA TYR A 132 25.33 18.80 -17.97
C TYR A 132 25.93 18.31 -16.63
N GLU A 133 26.05 17.01 -16.41
CA GLU A 133 26.70 16.45 -15.21
C GLU A 133 28.24 16.58 -15.27
N GLU A 134 28.85 16.46 -16.45
CA GLU A 134 30.29 16.77 -16.64
C GLU A 134 30.61 18.24 -16.35
N ASP A 135 29.74 19.17 -16.77
CA ASP A 135 29.86 20.60 -16.46
C ASP A 135 29.69 20.89 -14.96
N LEU A 136 28.85 20.14 -14.24
CA LEU A 136 28.66 20.29 -12.79
C LEU A 136 29.80 19.67 -11.96
N ILE A 137 30.44 18.60 -12.46
CA ILE A 137 31.56 17.93 -11.79
C ILE A 137 32.86 18.74 -11.94
N LEU A 138 33.02 19.48 -13.06
CA LEU A 138 34.16 20.37 -13.29
C LEU A 138 34.21 21.57 -12.31
N ASP A 139 33.10 21.94 -11.67
CA ASP A 139 33.04 23.03 -10.68
C ASP A 139 33.38 22.58 -9.23
N THR A 140 33.67 21.29 -9.00
CA THR A 140 33.94 20.75 -7.65
C THR A 140 35.37 20.26 -7.40
N HIS A 141 36.29 20.49 -8.35
CA HIS A 141 37.67 20.00 -8.25
C HIS A 141 38.73 21.00 -7.73
N ASP A 142 38.32 22.15 -7.17
CA ASP A 142 39.24 23.19 -6.68
C ASP A 142 39.35 23.33 -5.14
N GLU A 143 39.06 22.27 -4.36
CA GLU A 143 39.46 22.25 -2.94
C GLU A 143 40.29 21.01 -2.59
N GLU A 144 41.62 21.18 -2.59
CA GLU A 144 42.58 20.30 -1.92
C GLU A 144 42.29 20.24 -0.41
N PRO A 145 42.06 19.06 0.19
CA PRO A 145 42.06 18.93 1.63
C PRO A 145 43.49 18.74 2.14
N GLN A 146 43.96 19.73 2.90
CA GLN A 146 45.19 19.70 3.67
C GLN A 146 45.25 18.47 4.58
N THR A 147 46.34 17.72 4.46
CA THR A 147 46.72 16.65 5.37
C THR A 147 47.04 17.20 6.76
N GLN A 148 46.44 16.61 7.80
CA GLN A 148 46.92 16.77 9.16
C GLN A 148 47.20 15.39 9.75
N ASP A 149 48.50 15.12 9.89
CA ASP A 149 49.06 13.97 10.59
C ASP A 149 48.56 13.89 12.05
N GLN A 150 48.20 12.68 12.48
CA GLN A 150 48.57 12.21 13.81
C GLN A 150 48.71 10.69 13.83
N ALA A 151 49.95 10.26 13.97
CA ALA A 151 50.40 8.89 14.11
C ALA A 151 50.20 8.36 15.54
N MET A 152 49.95 7.05 15.64
CA MET A 152 50.44 6.13 16.69
C MET A 152 50.44 4.72 16.06
N SER A 153 51.59 4.21 15.59
CA SER A 153 52.49 3.28 16.31
C SER A 153 51.78 1.97 16.74
N THR A 154 52.21 0.74 16.41
CA THR A 154 53.55 0.19 16.14
C THR A 154 53.49 -1.12 15.34
N THR A 155 54.56 -1.35 14.58
CA THR A 155 55.00 -2.51 13.79
C THR A 155 55.43 -3.77 14.58
N THR A 156 55.32 -4.95 13.95
CA THR A 156 56.37 -6.00 13.70
C THR A 156 55.68 -7.24 13.10
N SER A 157 55.76 -7.52 11.80
CA SER A 157 56.78 -8.29 11.05
C SER A 157 56.87 -9.80 11.34
N ASP A 158 56.72 -10.56 10.25
CA ASP A 158 57.26 -11.88 9.91
C ASP A 158 56.77 -13.16 10.61
N ALA A 159 56.11 -14.04 9.85
CA ALA A 159 56.59 -15.40 9.59
C ALA A 159 55.74 -16.17 8.57
N GLN A 160 56.39 -16.48 7.44
CA GLN A 160 56.34 -17.69 6.62
C GLN A 160 55.30 -18.80 6.95
N GLY A 161 54.61 -19.24 5.89
CA GLY A 161 54.58 -20.66 5.52
C GLY A 161 53.33 -21.47 5.92
N ALA A 162 52.43 -21.69 4.96
CA ALA A 162 51.84 -23.00 4.68
C ALA A 162 50.95 -22.91 3.43
N GLN A 163 51.46 -23.39 2.30
CA GLN A 163 50.61 -23.87 1.22
C GLN A 163 49.94 -25.17 1.68
N VAL A 164 48.63 -25.14 1.88
CA VAL A 164 47.80 -26.35 1.78
C VAL A 164 46.90 -26.16 0.57
N ARG A 165 47.21 -26.94 -0.47
CA ARG A 165 46.44 -27.05 -1.70
C ARG A 165 45.32 -28.06 -1.43
N VAL A 166 44.08 -27.60 -1.31
CA VAL A 166 42.91 -28.48 -1.47
C VAL A 166 42.19 -28.03 -2.73
N GLY A 167 42.09 -28.97 -3.67
CA GLY A 167 41.37 -28.78 -4.92
C GLY A 167 39.89 -28.59 -4.66
N GLY A 168 39.40 -27.42 -5.05
CA GLY A 168 37.99 -27.12 -5.27
C GLY A 168 37.96 -26.02 -6.31
N ALA A 169 37.18 -26.21 -7.37
CA ALA A 169 36.96 -25.16 -8.36
C ALA A 169 36.45 -23.91 -7.64
N ILE A 170 37.29 -22.87 -7.54
CA ILE A 170 36.87 -21.56 -7.06
C ILE A 170 35.96 -21.02 -8.16
N ILE A 171 34.65 -21.10 -7.95
CA ILE A 171 33.72 -20.20 -8.62
C ILE A 171 34.12 -18.82 -8.13
N ARG A 172 34.91 -18.09 -8.93
CA ARG A 172 35.21 -16.68 -8.66
C ARG A 172 33.87 -15.96 -8.71
N GLY A 173 33.33 -15.61 -7.55
CA GLY A 173 32.27 -14.62 -7.46
C GLY A 173 32.73 -13.32 -8.15
N PRO A 174 31.80 -12.52 -8.69
CA PRO A 174 32.14 -11.30 -9.41
C PRO A 174 33.06 -10.40 -8.58
N SER A 175 34.05 -9.82 -9.25
CA SER A 175 35.02 -8.88 -8.67
C SER A 175 34.28 -7.75 -7.93
N LEU A 176 34.89 -7.17 -6.90
CA LEU A 176 34.34 -6.00 -6.22
C LEU A 176 34.04 -4.85 -7.21
N GLU A 177 34.88 -4.69 -8.24
CA GLU A 177 34.69 -3.74 -9.33
C GLU A 177 33.48 -4.07 -10.21
N GLN A 178 33.21 -5.37 -10.39
CA GLN A 178 32.08 -5.85 -11.18
C GLN A 178 30.77 -5.63 -10.43
N LYS A 179 30.76 -5.89 -9.11
CA LYS A 179 29.62 -5.56 -8.23
C LYS A 179 29.40 -4.05 -8.13
N LEU A 180 30.47 -3.25 -8.05
CA LEU A 180 30.39 -1.78 -8.06
C LEU A 180 29.87 -1.25 -9.41
N GLY A 181 30.22 -1.89 -10.52
CA GLY A 181 29.66 -1.61 -11.85
C GLY A 181 28.16 -1.89 -11.89
N GLU A 182 27.74 -3.08 -11.46
CA GLU A 182 26.33 -3.48 -11.37
C GLU A 182 25.53 -2.54 -10.45
N PHE A 183 26.06 -2.14 -9.29
CA PHE A 183 25.41 -1.18 -8.41
C PHE A 183 25.27 0.22 -9.02
N ARG A 184 26.27 0.69 -9.78
CA ARG A 184 26.22 1.98 -10.48
C ARG A 184 25.27 1.94 -11.67
N GLU A 185 25.14 0.80 -12.31
CA GLU A 185 24.19 0.57 -13.40
C GLU A 185 22.75 0.54 -12.86
N GLN A 186 22.51 -0.22 -11.78
CA GLN A 186 21.22 -0.25 -11.10
C GLN A 186 20.81 1.12 -10.53
N ALA A 187 21.74 1.86 -9.93
CA ALA A 187 21.47 3.21 -9.44
C ALA A 187 21.17 4.18 -10.59
N ARG A 188 21.81 4.01 -11.76
CA ARG A 188 21.48 4.77 -12.98
C ARG A 188 20.10 4.40 -13.51
N GLU A 189 19.74 3.13 -13.54
CA GLU A 189 18.41 2.67 -13.93
C GLU A 189 17.31 3.19 -13.00
N GLU A 190 17.52 3.14 -11.68
CA GLU A 190 16.57 3.65 -10.69
C GLU A 190 16.43 5.18 -10.77
N LYS A 191 17.53 5.91 -10.99
CA LYS A 191 17.54 7.38 -11.15
C LYS A 191 16.91 7.79 -12.49
N MET A 192 17.14 7.04 -13.56
CA MET A 192 16.47 7.21 -14.86
C MET A 192 14.97 6.95 -14.74
N ALA A 193 14.56 5.89 -14.03
CA ALA A 193 13.15 5.60 -13.78
C ALA A 193 12.46 6.72 -12.96
N ALA A 194 13.14 7.28 -11.97
CA ALA A 194 12.64 8.41 -11.19
C ALA A 194 12.54 9.70 -12.03
N MET A 195 13.56 10.00 -12.85
CA MET A 195 13.55 11.15 -13.76
C MET A 195 12.44 11.04 -14.81
N LEU A 196 12.25 9.85 -15.40
CA LEU A 196 11.16 9.59 -16.35
C LEU A 196 9.78 9.72 -15.69
N ALA A 197 9.64 9.33 -14.43
CA ALA A 197 8.41 9.52 -13.66
C ALA A 197 8.10 11.00 -13.39
N ASP A 198 9.12 11.84 -13.18
CA ASP A 198 8.99 13.28 -12.96
C ASP A 198 8.83 14.10 -14.26
N LEU A 199 9.51 13.74 -15.35
CA LEU A 199 9.43 14.46 -16.64
C LEU A 199 8.16 14.11 -17.44
N HIS A 200 7.64 12.90 -17.31
CA HIS A 200 6.57 12.37 -18.15
C HIS A 200 5.31 11.94 -17.39
N THR A 201 5.07 12.47 -16.18
CA THR A 201 3.92 12.08 -15.33
C THR A 201 2.55 12.20 -16.03
N ASP A 202 2.43 13.12 -17.00
CA ASP A 202 1.21 13.37 -17.80
C ASP A 202 1.39 13.19 -19.33
N CYS A 203 2.52 12.63 -19.77
CA CYS A 203 2.86 12.53 -21.19
C CYS A 203 2.31 11.24 -21.83
N MET A 204 1.59 11.33 -22.95
CA MET A 204 1.06 10.17 -23.67
C MET A 204 2.01 9.74 -24.80
N PRO A 205 2.44 8.48 -24.88
CA PRO A 205 3.28 8.02 -25.98
C PRO A 205 2.51 8.07 -27.30
N GLY A 206 3.05 8.76 -28.31
CA GLY A 206 2.40 8.89 -29.60
C GLY A 206 3.30 9.49 -30.67
N PRO A 207 3.15 9.10 -31.95
CA PRO A 207 3.86 9.79 -33.02
C PRO A 207 3.39 11.26 -33.06
N ALA A 208 4.25 12.18 -33.51
CA ALA A 208 3.89 13.60 -33.68
C ALA A 208 2.61 13.81 -34.54
N SER A 209 2.28 12.82 -35.38
CA SER A 209 1.03 12.80 -36.14
C SER A 209 -0.24 12.71 -35.29
N LEU A 210 -0.19 12.19 -34.06
CA LEU A 210 -1.32 12.22 -33.13
C LEU A 210 -1.56 13.62 -32.54
N TYR A 211 -0.49 14.39 -32.28
CA TYR A 211 -0.63 15.79 -31.89
C TYR A 211 -1.34 16.59 -33.01
N GLN A 212 -0.89 16.41 -34.26
CA GLN A 212 -1.53 17.02 -35.42
C GLN A 212 -2.99 16.57 -35.61
N PHE A 213 -3.29 15.29 -35.34
CA PHE A 213 -4.65 14.76 -35.37
C PHE A 213 -5.59 15.49 -34.40
N PHE A 214 -5.16 15.80 -33.18
CA PHE A 214 -5.99 16.55 -32.22
C PHE A 214 -6.03 18.06 -32.50
N GLN A 215 -5.04 18.62 -33.19
CA GLN A 215 -4.96 20.05 -33.51
C GLN A 215 -5.65 20.47 -34.81
N SER A 216 -5.99 19.51 -35.68
CA SER A 216 -6.72 19.76 -36.92
C SER A 216 -8.05 20.48 -36.69
N ASP A 217 -8.40 21.42 -37.58
CA ASP A 217 -9.72 22.07 -37.64
C ASP A 217 -10.67 21.41 -38.64
N GLU A 218 -10.26 20.32 -39.29
CA GLU A 218 -11.10 19.57 -40.20
C GLU A 218 -12.02 18.60 -39.44
N ARG A 219 -13.20 18.32 -40.01
CA ARG A 219 -14.12 17.32 -39.44
C ARG A 219 -13.47 15.95 -39.45
N LEU A 220 -13.68 15.18 -38.39
CA LEU A 220 -13.13 13.82 -38.28
C LEU A 220 -13.76 12.92 -39.36
N THR A 221 -12.94 12.34 -40.22
CA THR A 221 -13.38 11.36 -41.21
C THR A 221 -13.24 9.93 -40.68
N ASP A 222 -13.97 8.98 -41.29
CA ASP A 222 -13.85 7.57 -40.91
C ASP A 222 -12.45 7.01 -41.20
N GLU A 223 -11.85 7.39 -42.34
CA GLU A 223 -10.50 6.96 -42.73
C GLU A 223 -9.43 7.46 -41.73
N GLU A 224 -9.54 8.72 -41.33
CA GLU A 224 -8.65 9.32 -40.35
C GLU A 224 -8.81 8.66 -38.97
N TRP A 225 -10.05 8.42 -38.55
CA TRP A 225 -10.33 7.69 -37.32
C TRP A 225 -9.73 6.28 -37.35
N GLU A 226 -9.95 5.50 -38.41
CA GLU A 226 -9.43 4.14 -38.54
C GLU A 226 -7.90 4.09 -38.51
N LYS A 227 -7.23 5.10 -39.06
CA LYS A 227 -5.77 5.22 -39.03
C LYS A 227 -5.20 5.42 -37.62
N TYR A 228 -5.88 6.23 -36.80
CA TYR A 228 -5.34 6.66 -35.50
C TYR A 228 -6.05 6.04 -34.29
N LYS A 229 -7.17 5.34 -34.46
CA LYS A 229 -7.99 4.85 -33.33
C LYS A 229 -7.25 3.91 -32.39
N SER A 230 -6.43 2.99 -32.90
CA SER A 230 -5.83 1.92 -32.08
C SER A 230 -4.93 2.45 -30.96
N PRO A 231 -3.91 3.30 -31.24
CA PRO A 231 -3.09 3.87 -30.17
C PRO A 231 -3.89 4.75 -29.21
N ILE A 232 -4.88 5.51 -29.71
CA ILE A 232 -5.68 6.38 -28.85
C ILE A 232 -6.58 5.56 -27.93
N VAL A 233 -7.27 4.54 -28.44
CA VAL A 233 -8.12 3.63 -27.65
C VAL A 233 -7.30 2.88 -26.59
N ALA A 234 -6.08 2.42 -26.91
CA ALA A 234 -5.19 1.80 -25.93
C ALA A 234 -4.82 2.77 -24.79
N CYS A 235 -4.60 4.05 -25.11
CA CYS A 235 -4.37 5.08 -24.10
C CYS A 235 -5.61 5.33 -23.21
N VAL A 236 -6.79 5.46 -23.81
CA VAL A 236 -8.05 5.62 -23.05
C VAL A 236 -8.31 4.42 -22.13
N HIS A 237 -8.00 3.20 -22.58
CA HIS A 237 -8.06 2.01 -21.73
C HIS A 237 -7.12 2.09 -20.52
N ARG A 238 -5.87 2.54 -20.71
CA ARG A 238 -4.92 2.72 -19.62
C ARG A 238 -5.42 3.75 -18.62
N ARG A 239 -5.90 4.90 -19.09
CA ARG A 239 -6.46 5.95 -18.22
C ARG A 239 -7.70 5.48 -17.45
N ARG A 240 -8.58 4.72 -18.10
CA ARG A 240 -9.71 4.08 -17.42
C ARG A 240 -9.23 3.13 -16.33
N PHE A 241 -8.23 2.30 -16.62
CA PHE A 241 -7.63 1.40 -15.63
C PHE A 241 -7.03 2.19 -14.46
N ASP A 242 -6.21 3.21 -14.73
CA ASP A 242 -5.58 4.04 -13.69
C ASP A 242 -6.62 4.77 -12.84
N ARG A 243 -7.69 5.28 -13.46
CA ARG A 243 -8.80 5.93 -12.75
C ARG A 243 -9.50 4.93 -11.83
N ILE A 244 -9.90 3.76 -12.34
CA ILE A 244 -10.55 2.71 -11.54
C ILE A 244 -9.62 2.27 -10.41
N TRP A 245 -8.34 2.06 -10.69
CA TRP A 245 -7.33 1.67 -9.69
C TRP A 245 -7.17 2.72 -8.59
N ARG A 246 -7.08 4.01 -8.95
CA ARG A 246 -7.04 5.11 -7.96
C ARG A 246 -8.34 5.21 -7.15
N GLU A 247 -9.49 5.05 -7.80
CA GLU A 247 -10.79 5.01 -7.12
C GLU A 247 -10.87 3.83 -6.14
N GLU A 248 -10.36 2.65 -6.51
CA GLU A 248 -10.28 1.46 -5.67
C GLU A 248 -9.34 1.62 -4.49
N ILE A 249 -8.14 2.18 -4.70
CA ILE A 249 -7.19 2.51 -3.63
C ILE A 249 -7.81 3.53 -2.68
N ALA A 250 -8.38 4.62 -3.20
CA ALA A 250 -9.01 5.64 -2.37
C ALA A 250 -10.20 5.07 -1.57
N ALA A 251 -10.99 4.16 -2.17
CA ALA A 251 -12.07 3.47 -1.49
C ALA A 251 -11.55 2.48 -0.42
N HIS A 252 -10.43 1.80 -0.68
CA HIS A 252 -9.75 0.95 0.29
C HIS A 252 -9.23 1.76 1.48
N ASP A 253 -8.51 2.86 1.24
CA ASP A 253 -7.99 3.75 2.28
C ASP A 253 -9.12 4.37 3.11
N ALA A 254 -10.21 4.78 2.45
CA ALA A 254 -11.39 5.29 3.15
C ALA A 254 -12.04 4.23 4.04
N ARG A 255 -12.11 2.96 3.59
CA ARG A 255 -12.59 1.83 4.42
C ARG A 255 -11.67 1.61 5.62
N GLN A 256 -10.36 1.58 5.41
CA GLN A 256 -9.39 1.38 6.49
C GLN A 256 -9.48 2.49 7.54
N LYS A 257 -9.60 3.76 7.12
CA LYS A 257 -9.82 4.90 8.03
C LYS A 257 -11.10 4.75 8.87
N ARG A 258 -12.20 4.31 8.26
CA ARG A 258 -13.47 4.06 8.98
C ARG A 258 -13.34 2.91 9.97
N GLN A 259 -12.68 1.82 9.59
CA GLN A 259 -12.42 0.69 10.48
C GLN A 259 -11.59 1.16 11.68
N GLU A 260 -10.48 1.85 11.46
CA GLU A 260 -9.60 2.37 12.52
C GLU A 260 -10.32 3.34 13.48
N ALA A 261 -11.28 4.12 12.98
CA ALA A 261 -12.11 4.99 13.82
C ALA A 261 -12.97 4.23 14.86
N LEU A 262 -13.15 2.91 14.71
CA LEU A 262 -13.86 2.05 15.65
C LEU A 262 -12.96 1.46 16.76
N ARG A 263 -11.64 1.71 16.74
CA ARG A 263 -10.74 1.27 17.83
C ARG A 263 -11.18 1.73 19.23
N PRO A 264 -11.67 2.96 19.45
CA PRO A 264 -12.14 3.38 20.76
C PRO A 264 -13.35 2.55 21.23
N LEU A 265 -14.29 2.23 20.33
CA LEU A 265 -15.42 1.36 20.64
C LEU A 265 -14.94 -0.04 21.00
N PHE A 266 -14.04 -0.60 20.19
CA PHE A 266 -13.40 -1.90 20.47
C PHE A 266 -12.76 -1.93 21.85
N GLY A 267 -11.91 -0.93 22.18
CA GLY A 267 -11.25 -0.86 23.48
C GLY A 267 -12.21 -0.77 24.68
N ARG A 268 -13.38 -0.13 24.51
CA ARG A 268 -14.42 -0.07 25.57
C ARG A 268 -15.15 -1.40 25.78
N LEU A 269 -15.33 -2.17 24.71
CA LEU A 269 -16.08 -3.43 24.72
C LEU A 269 -15.20 -4.65 24.97
N GLN A 270 -13.87 -4.50 24.93
CA GLN A 270 -12.95 -5.56 25.34
C GLN A 270 -13.17 -5.91 26.81
N PRO A 271 -13.19 -7.21 27.14
CA PRO A 271 -13.18 -7.62 28.54
C PRO A 271 -11.95 -7.04 29.25
N PRO A 272 -12.08 -6.62 30.52
CA PRO A 272 -10.92 -6.20 31.29
C PRO A 272 -9.94 -7.39 31.37
N LYS A 273 -8.65 -7.12 31.08
CA LYS A 273 -7.59 -8.15 30.94
C LYS A 273 -7.46 -9.14 32.11
N ARG A 274 -8.06 -8.85 33.27
CA ARG A 274 -8.13 -9.74 34.45
C ARG A 274 -9.42 -9.47 35.25
N SER A 275 -10.56 -10.00 34.82
CA SER A 275 -11.75 -10.05 35.68
C SER A 275 -11.66 -11.24 36.64
N ALA A 276 -11.61 -10.99 37.95
CA ALA A 276 -11.57 -12.01 39.00
C ALA A 276 -12.87 -12.84 39.11
N THR A 277 -13.91 -12.49 38.33
CA THR A 277 -15.29 -12.94 38.56
C THR A 277 -15.77 -14.04 37.60
N SER A 278 -15.11 -14.26 36.45
CA SER A 278 -15.45 -15.35 35.51
C SER A 278 -14.38 -15.51 34.43
N ALA A 279 -13.91 -16.75 34.20
CA ALA A 279 -12.95 -17.09 33.14
C ALA A 279 -13.49 -16.78 31.72
N ARG A 280 -14.81 -16.81 31.51
CA ARG A 280 -15.45 -16.37 30.25
C ARG A 280 -15.38 -14.87 30.02
N ALA A 281 -15.30 -14.07 31.09
CA ALA A 281 -15.34 -12.61 31.04
C ALA A 281 -13.97 -11.97 30.74
N SER A 282 -12.97 -12.76 30.34
CA SER A 282 -11.58 -12.32 30.16
C SER A 282 -10.98 -12.69 28.80
N ILE A 283 -11.74 -13.36 27.91
CA ILE A 283 -11.23 -13.82 26.61
C ILE A 283 -11.36 -12.68 25.59
N PRO A 284 -10.26 -12.09 25.10
CA PRO A 284 -10.32 -11.04 24.11
C PRO A 284 -10.72 -11.61 22.74
N ILE A 285 -11.32 -10.76 21.91
CA ILE A 285 -11.43 -11.00 20.46
C ILE A 285 -10.48 -10.06 19.73
N SER A 286 -9.96 -10.49 18.57
CA SER A 286 -9.12 -9.59 17.76
C SER A 286 -9.94 -8.45 17.16
N PHE A 287 -9.25 -7.38 16.76
CA PHE A 287 -9.89 -6.25 16.10
C PHE A 287 -10.53 -6.63 14.76
N ALA A 288 -9.89 -7.53 14.00
CA ALA A 288 -10.44 -8.01 12.75
C ALA A 288 -11.75 -8.79 12.92
N ILE A 289 -11.88 -9.61 13.99
CA ILE A 289 -13.15 -10.29 14.30
C ILE A 289 -14.21 -9.29 14.72
N PHE A 290 -13.85 -8.31 15.53
CA PHE A 290 -14.76 -7.24 15.95
C PHE A 290 -15.35 -6.50 14.74
N LEU A 291 -14.51 -6.13 13.76
CA LEU A 291 -14.97 -5.45 12.53
C LEU A 291 -15.91 -6.31 11.69
N ALA A 292 -15.77 -7.64 11.74
CA ALA A 292 -16.58 -8.61 11.01
C ALA A 292 -17.90 -8.99 11.72
N LEU A 293 -18.17 -8.43 12.90
CA LEU A 293 -19.45 -8.64 13.58
C LEU A 293 -20.58 -7.94 12.79
N PRO A 294 -21.75 -8.57 12.59
CA PRO A 294 -22.82 -8.00 11.75
C PRO A 294 -23.22 -6.58 12.16
N THR A 295 -23.33 -6.31 13.46
CA THR A 295 -23.69 -4.95 13.93
C THR A 295 -22.55 -3.96 13.68
N VAL A 296 -21.30 -4.37 13.87
CA VAL A 296 -20.12 -3.51 13.69
C VAL A 296 -19.84 -3.23 12.21
N GLU A 297 -20.06 -4.22 11.33
CA GLU A 297 -19.89 -4.07 9.88
C GLU A 297 -20.71 -2.90 9.34
N THR A 298 -21.94 -2.73 9.81
CA THR A 298 -22.82 -1.60 9.43
C THR A 298 -22.27 -0.22 9.80
N LEU A 299 -21.28 -0.14 10.69
CA LEU A 299 -20.67 1.12 11.13
C LEU A 299 -19.59 1.63 10.19
N TRP A 300 -18.96 0.75 9.39
CA TRP A 300 -17.87 1.09 8.48
C TRP A 300 -18.13 0.69 7.01
N TYR A 301 -19.18 -0.10 6.76
CA TYR A 301 -19.63 -0.55 5.45
C TYR A 301 -21.18 -0.51 5.36
N PRO A 302 -21.79 -0.02 4.25
CA PRO A 302 -21.23 0.43 2.97
C PRO A 302 -20.53 1.80 3.04
N ALA A 303 -20.08 2.36 1.89
CA ALA A 303 -19.22 3.56 1.85
C ALA A 303 -19.78 4.83 2.54
N ASN A 304 -21.10 4.91 2.71
CA ASN A 304 -21.81 5.98 3.41
C ASN A 304 -22.11 5.64 4.89
N ALA A 305 -21.63 4.51 5.41
CA ALA A 305 -21.72 4.17 6.83
C ALA A 305 -20.90 5.18 7.63
N PHE A 306 -21.60 6.01 8.39
CA PHE A 306 -21.00 6.93 9.35
C PHE A 306 -21.94 7.06 10.53
N ILE A 307 -21.56 6.48 11.66
CA ILE A 307 -22.25 6.66 12.94
C ILE A 307 -21.28 7.36 13.88
N ASP A 308 -21.62 8.59 14.27
CA ASP A 308 -20.92 9.35 15.30
C ASP A 308 -20.79 8.52 16.59
N ALA A 309 -19.74 8.74 17.36
CA ALA A 309 -19.49 8.04 18.62
C ALA A 309 -20.66 8.13 19.61
N ARG A 310 -21.52 9.15 19.47
CA ARG A 310 -22.77 9.31 20.23
C ARG A 310 -23.82 8.24 19.92
N GLY A 311 -23.78 7.63 18.73
CA GLY A 311 -24.69 6.59 18.29
C GLY A 311 -24.27 5.17 18.67
N TRP A 312 -23.09 5.00 19.29
CA TRP A 312 -22.60 3.68 19.71
C TRP A 312 -23.32 3.08 20.93
N PRO A 313 -23.62 3.83 22.02
CA PRO A 313 -24.17 3.23 23.25
C PRO A 313 -25.44 2.37 23.07
N PRO A 314 -26.40 2.71 22.18
CA PRO A 314 -27.55 1.85 21.91
C PRO A 314 -27.21 0.49 21.27
N LEU A 315 -26.08 0.39 20.55
CA LEU A 315 -25.64 -0.81 19.85
C LEU A 315 -24.76 -1.71 20.72
N GLU A 316 -24.13 -1.16 21.76
CA GLU A 316 -23.19 -1.89 22.63
C GLU A 316 -23.77 -3.21 23.19
N PRO A 317 -25.02 -3.28 23.68
CA PRO A 317 -25.57 -4.55 24.18
C PRO A 317 -25.64 -5.64 23.11
N GLN A 318 -25.97 -5.26 21.88
CA GLN A 318 -26.04 -6.19 20.75
C GLN A 318 -24.64 -6.63 20.34
N ILE A 319 -23.69 -5.70 20.24
CA ILE A 319 -22.29 -6.01 19.92
C ILE A 319 -21.70 -6.95 20.99
N LEU A 320 -21.93 -6.68 22.29
CA LEU A 320 -21.48 -7.56 23.37
C LEU A 320 -22.09 -8.97 23.27
N SER A 321 -23.37 -9.07 22.92
CA SER A 321 -24.01 -10.37 22.67
C SER A 321 -23.37 -11.12 21.50
N GLU A 322 -23.02 -10.42 20.41
CA GLU A 322 -22.32 -10.99 19.26
C GLU A 322 -20.89 -11.46 19.64
N ILE A 323 -20.15 -10.66 20.43
CA ILE A 323 -18.84 -11.03 20.97
C ILE A 323 -18.94 -12.31 21.82
N CYS A 324 -19.88 -12.36 22.77
CA CYS A 324 -20.08 -13.54 23.61
C CYS A 324 -20.46 -14.77 22.79
N THR A 325 -21.29 -14.60 21.75
CA THR A 325 -21.67 -15.68 20.83
C THR A 325 -20.45 -16.21 20.08
N ARG A 326 -19.56 -15.32 19.62
CA ARG A 326 -18.33 -15.72 18.94
C ARG A 326 -17.36 -16.47 19.86
N ILE A 327 -17.11 -15.94 21.06
CA ILE A 327 -16.28 -16.62 22.06
C ILE A 327 -16.84 -18.00 22.41
N ARG A 328 -18.18 -18.10 22.54
CA ARG A 328 -18.87 -19.37 22.80
C ARG A 328 -18.65 -20.37 21.67
N LEU A 329 -18.76 -19.94 20.42
CA LEU A 329 -18.53 -20.75 19.22
C LEU A 329 -17.10 -21.29 19.21
N ASP A 330 -16.11 -20.42 19.37
CA ASP A 330 -14.70 -20.81 19.39
C ASP A 330 -14.43 -21.84 20.50
N LYS A 331 -14.99 -21.64 21.71
CA LYS A 331 -14.91 -22.60 22.81
C LYS A 331 -15.49 -23.97 22.44
N VAL A 332 -16.65 -24.04 21.77
CA VAL A 332 -17.22 -25.32 21.33
C VAL A 332 -16.29 -26.03 20.35
N VAL A 333 -15.75 -25.30 19.38
CA VAL A 333 -14.88 -25.88 18.34
C VAL A 333 -13.64 -26.48 18.99
N LEU A 334 -13.02 -25.76 19.92
CA LEU A 334 -11.88 -26.25 20.69
C LEU A 334 -12.25 -27.46 21.56
N PHE A 335 -13.42 -27.43 22.19
CA PHE A 335 -13.92 -28.55 22.99
C PHE A 335 -14.11 -29.82 22.15
N ASP A 336 -14.77 -29.72 20.99
CA ASP A 336 -14.99 -30.87 20.08
C ASP A 336 -13.67 -31.51 19.65
N ARG A 337 -12.63 -30.71 19.40
CA ARG A 337 -11.29 -31.22 19.04
C ARG A 337 -10.63 -32.00 20.17
N ILE A 338 -10.65 -31.46 21.40
CA ILE A 338 -10.08 -32.13 22.57
C ILE A 338 -10.86 -33.41 22.89
N VAL A 339 -12.20 -33.37 22.86
CA VAL A 339 -13.05 -34.55 23.07
C VAL A 339 -12.69 -35.67 22.09
N ARG A 340 -12.55 -35.35 20.81
CA ARG A 340 -12.18 -36.34 19.78
C ARG A 340 -10.77 -36.89 19.99
N ALA A 341 -9.82 -36.05 20.38
CA ALA A 341 -8.47 -36.48 20.68
C ALA A 341 -8.43 -37.45 21.88
N HIS A 342 -9.16 -37.14 22.96
CA HIS A 342 -9.31 -38.01 24.12
C HIS A 342 -9.90 -39.37 23.77
N VAL A 343 -10.92 -39.39 22.91
CA VAL A 343 -11.55 -40.64 22.44
C VAL A 343 -10.57 -41.47 21.62
N ALA A 344 -9.79 -40.82 20.76
CA ALA A 344 -8.78 -41.50 19.95
C ALA A 344 -7.66 -42.11 20.80
N ASP A 345 -7.25 -41.44 21.89
CA ASP A 345 -6.15 -41.91 22.73
C ASP A 345 -6.57 -42.96 23.77
N ASN A 346 -7.80 -42.84 24.31
CA ASN A 346 -8.22 -43.63 25.48
C ASN A 346 -9.41 -44.56 25.22
N GLY A 347 -10.10 -44.43 24.08
CA GLY A 347 -11.27 -45.25 23.72
C GLY A 347 -12.52 -45.04 24.60
N VAL A 348 -12.41 -44.28 25.70
CA VAL A 348 -13.50 -44.05 26.67
C VAL A 348 -13.51 -42.59 27.10
N LEU A 349 -14.69 -41.95 27.00
CA LEU A 349 -14.93 -40.61 27.55
C LEU A 349 -15.34 -40.68 29.03
N PRO A 350 -14.89 -39.73 29.86
CA PRO A 350 -15.29 -39.63 31.27
C PRO A 350 -16.81 -39.48 31.50
N SER A 351 -17.53 -38.86 30.55
CA SER A 351 -18.95 -38.49 30.70
C SER A 351 -19.86 -39.09 29.62
N THR A 352 -21.03 -39.59 30.04
CA THR A 352 -22.12 -40.07 29.17
C THR A 352 -22.67 -38.98 28.26
N THR A 353 -22.62 -37.70 28.66
CA THR A 353 -23.12 -36.55 27.90
C THR A 353 -22.23 -36.22 26.70
N MET A 354 -20.95 -36.60 26.73
CA MET A 354 -19.96 -36.31 25.68
C MET A 354 -19.88 -37.40 24.60
N LYS A 355 -20.37 -38.61 24.91
CA LYS A 355 -20.35 -39.76 23.99
C LYS A 355 -21.02 -39.48 22.64
N PRO A 356 -22.21 -38.84 22.55
CA PRO A 356 -22.87 -38.56 21.27
C PRO A 356 -22.04 -37.64 20.35
N ILE A 357 -21.29 -36.69 20.92
CA ILE A 357 -20.45 -35.74 20.17
C ILE A 357 -19.27 -36.47 19.52
N ALA A 358 -18.63 -37.37 20.27
CA ALA A 358 -17.52 -38.19 19.80
C ALA A 358 -17.92 -39.32 18.85
N SER A 359 -19.14 -39.87 18.99
CA SER A 359 -19.64 -40.95 18.14
C SER A 359 -20.03 -40.52 16.72
N SER A 360 -20.09 -39.21 16.45
CA SER A 360 -20.32 -38.69 15.09
C SER A 360 -19.04 -38.84 14.25
N SER A 361 -19.14 -39.50 13.09
CA SER A 361 -17.99 -39.87 12.23
C SER A 361 -17.20 -38.68 11.67
N SER A 362 -17.80 -37.50 11.59
CA SER A 362 -17.13 -36.25 11.22
C SER A 362 -17.38 -35.16 12.28
N SER A 363 -16.40 -34.27 12.45
CA SER A 363 -16.62 -33.03 13.20
C SER A 363 -17.55 -32.14 12.39
N PRO A 364 -18.66 -31.63 12.97
CA PRO A 364 -19.55 -30.73 12.26
C PRO A 364 -18.90 -29.37 11.96
N PHE A 365 -17.69 -29.12 12.51
CA PHE A 365 -16.94 -27.89 12.34
C PHE A 365 -15.91 -27.92 11.19
N ILE A 366 -15.82 -29.03 10.46
CA ILE A 366 -15.13 -29.07 9.16
C ILE A 366 -16.03 -28.31 8.18
N ASP A 367 -15.53 -27.23 7.60
CA ASP A 367 -16.26 -26.32 6.68
C ASP A 367 -17.41 -25.51 7.30
N CYS A 368 -17.35 -25.22 8.60
CA CYS A 368 -18.40 -24.48 9.29
C CYS A 368 -18.49 -23.02 8.83
N ASP A 369 -19.62 -22.66 8.22
CA ASP A 369 -20.08 -21.29 8.05
C ASP A 369 -20.60 -20.77 9.42
N PRO A 370 -19.94 -19.78 10.05
CA PRO A 370 -20.36 -19.24 11.34
C PRO A 370 -21.80 -18.71 11.34
N SER A 371 -22.35 -18.35 10.17
CA SER A 371 -23.72 -17.85 10.03
C SER A 371 -24.81 -18.91 10.25
N LYS A 372 -24.46 -20.20 10.14
CA LYS A 372 -25.40 -21.32 10.32
C LYS A 372 -25.58 -21.75 11.78
N GLY A 373 -24.80 -21.16 12.69
CA GLY A 373 -24.85 -21.46 14.12
C GLY A 373 -24.34 -22.86 14.49
N LEU A 374 -24.48 -23.21 15.75
CA LEU A 374 -24.08 -24.51 16.29
C LEU A 374 -25.13 -25.59 15.99
N VAL A 375 -24.69 -26.80 15.64
CA VAL A 375 -25.55 -27.99 15.54
C VAL A 375 -26.24 -28.25 16.90
N PRO A 376 -27.50 -28.73 16.96
CA PRO A 376 -28.27 -28.80 18.21
C PRO A 376 -27.58 -29.46 19.41
N LEU A 377 -26.82 -30.53 19.18
CA LEU A 377 -26.05 -31.21 20.25
C LEU A 377 -24.95 -30.31 20.84
N HIS A 378 -24.26 -29.55 19.99
CA HIS A 378 -23.21 -28.62 20.40
C HIS A 378 -23.77 -27.31 20.98
N ALA A 379 -24.94 -26.89 20.52
CA ALA A 379 -25.67 -25.75 21.06
C ALA A 379 -26.15 -26.01 22.51
N ALA A 380 -26.46 -27.26 22.84
CA ALA A 380 -26.92 -27.66 24.18
C ALA A 380 -25.79 -27.71 25.24
N LEU A 381 -24.51 -27.71 24.83
CA LEU A 381 -23.39 -27.74 25.75
C LEU A 381 -23.34 -26.47 26.61
N THR A 382 -23.16 -26.64 27.92
CA THR A 382 -22.93 -25.55 28.87
C THR A 382 -21.46 -25.46 29.25
N ASP A 383 -21.05 -24.34 29.88
CA ASP A 383 -19.71 -24.25 30.46
C ASP A 383 -19.42 -25.34 31.46
N ARG A 384 -20.41 -25.66 32.30
CA ARG A 384 -20.31 -26.72 33.30
C ARG A 384 -20.01 -28.08 32.68
N ASP A 385 -20.42 -28.30 31.43
CA ASP A 385 -20.11 -29.53 30.71
C ASP A 385 -18.67 -29.52 30.15
N MET A 386 -18.18 -28.37 29.70
CA MET A 386 -16.89 -28.27 28.99
C MET A 386 -15.70 -28.01 29.91
N ASP A 387 -15.87 -27.17 30.93
CA ASP A 387 -14.79 -26.68 31.80
C ASP A 387 -14.05 -27.80 32.54
N PRO A 388 -14.72 -28.85 33.07
CA PRO A 388 -14.02 -29.96 33.71
C PRO A 388 -13.09 -30.72 32.78
N LEU A 389 -13.34 -30.70 31.46
CA LEU A 389 -12.41 -31.31 30.49
C LEU A 389 -11.23 -30.38 30.22
N PHE A 390 -11.49 -29.08 30.02
CA PHE A 390 -10.44 -28.08 29.78
C PHE A 390 -9.49 -27.89 30.97
N ALA A 391 -9.98 -28.13 32.19
CA ALA A 391 -9.17 -28.05 33.39
C ALA A 391 -8.13 -29.17 33.50
N GLN A 392 -8.24 -30.26 32.73
CA GLN A 392 -7.34 -31.42 32.86
C GLN A 392 -5.96 -31.14 32.27
N VAL A 393 -4.91 -31.65 32.91
CA VAL A 393 -3.52 -31.57 32.41
C VAL A 393 -3.33 -32.23 31.03
N THR A 394 -4.22 -33.16 30.67
CA THR A 394 -4.23 -33.86 29.37
C THR A 394 -4.94 -33.07 28.27
N SER A 395 -5.61 -31.95 28.59
CA SER A 395 -6.43 -31.15 27.68
C SER A 395 -5.76 -29.82 27.27
N LEU A 396 -4.48 -29.88 26.97
CA LEU A 396 -3.71 -28.72 26.52
C LEU A 396 -3.92 -28.45 25.02
N PHE A 397 -3.72 -27.19 24.63
CA PHE A 397 -3.64 -26.76 23.23
C PHE A 397 -2.26 -26.26 22.90
N ARG A 398 -1.77 -26.63 21.71
CA ARG A 398 -0.55 -26.09 21.12
C ARG A 398 -0.88 -24.86 20.28
N CYS A 399 -0.15 -23.77 20.52
CA CYS A 399 -0.14 -22.61 19.64
C CYS A 399 0.51 -22.95 18.28
N GLY A 400 -0.19 -22.69 17.18
CA GLY A 400 0.30 -22.94 15.82
C GLY A 400 1.45 -22.04 15.38
N ILE A 401 1.76 -20.98 16.12
CA ILE A 401 2.80 -20.00 15.80
C ILE A 401 4.07 -20.26 16.62
N CYS A 402 3.96 -20.27 17.95
CA CYS A 402 5.11 -20.42 18.85
C CYS A 402 5.25 -21.80 19.49
N SER A 403 4.34 -22.74 19.18
CA SER A 403 4.32 -24.12 19.71
C SER A 403 4.16 -24.26 21.23
N THR A 404 4.00 -23.16 21.99
CA THR A 404 3.68 -23.20 23.42
C THR A 404 2.36 -23.92 23.66
N LYS A 405 2.32 -24.72 24.73
CA LYS A 405 1.18 -25.55 25.10
C LYS A 405 0.49 -24.93 26.31
N LEU A 406 -0.76 -24.55 26.16
CA LEU A 406 -1.54 -23.81 27.15
C LEU A 406 -2.93 -24.43 27.34
N PRO A 407 -3.51 -24.35 28.55
CA PRO A 407 -4.90 -24.73 28.76
C PRO A 407 -5.85 -23.71 28.10
N TYR A 408 -7.14 -24.05 28.05
CA TYR A 408 -8.18 -23.06 27.81
C TYR A 408 -8.58 -22.42 29.15
N PRO A 409 -8.74 -21.09 29.27
CA PRO A 409 -8.81 -20.09 28.19
C PRO A 409 -7.46 -19.51 27.74
N ASP A 410 -6.35 -19.84 28.40
CA ASP A 410 -5.05 -19.18 28.19
C ASP A 410 -4.53 -19.25 26.75
N ILE A 411 -4.77 -20.35 26.03
CA ILE A 411 -4.42 -20.45 24.61
C ILE A 411 -5.14 -19.39 23.75
N ALA A 412 -6.40 -19.08 24.06
CA ALA A 412 -7.17 -18.10 23.31
C ALA A 412 -6.65 -16.69 23.60
N ILE A 413 -6.33 -16.41 24.87
CA ILE A 413 -5.73 -15.14 25.28
C ILE A 413 -4.37 -14.96 24.61
N HIS A 414 -3.49 -15.97 24.69
CA HIS A 414 -2.16 -15.95 24.08
C HIS A 414 -2.21 -15.71 22.57
N LEU A 415 -3.10 -16.41 21.84
CA LEU A 415 -3.23 -16.23 20.40
C LEU A 415 -3.67 -14.82 19.99
N VAL A 416 -4.50 -14.16 20.80
CA VAL A 416 -4.98 -12.81 20.50
C VAL A 416 -3.99 -11.75 21.00
N ASP A 417 -3.52 -11.85 22.23
CA ASP A 417 -2.66 -10.82 22.84
C ASP A 417 -1.22 -10.86 22.32
N ASP A 418 -0.63 -12.05 22.12
CA ASP A 418 0.78 -12.19 21.75
C ASP A 418 0.98 -12.36 20.24
N HIS A 419 -0.07 -12.75 19.50
CA HIS A 419 0.01 -13.04 18.07
C HIS A 419 -1.04 -12.32 17.20
N ASP A 420 -1.96 -11.55 17.79
CA ASP A 420 -3.06 -10.83 17.09
C ASP A 420 -3.82 -11.72 16.08
N VAL A 421 -4.02 -13.00 16.45
CA VAL A 421 -4.67 -13.97 15.57
C VAL A 421 -6.18 -13.76 15.57
N PRO A 422 -6.82 -13.57 14.40
CA PRO A 422 -8.26 -13.39 14.34
C PRO A 422 -9.05 -14.68 14.53
N ASN A 423 -8.52 -15.82 14.07
CA ASN A 423 -9.23 -17.09 14.14
C ASN A 423 -8.56 -18.03 15.15
N VAL A 424 -8.90 -17.89 16.43
CA VAL A 424 -8.34 -18.72 17.51
C VAL A 424 -8.42 -20.22 17.20
N PRO A 425 -9.58 -20.79 16.78
CA PRO A 425 -9.64 -22.18 16.37
C PRO A 425 -8.74 -22.55 15.19
N ALA A 426 -8.33 -21.65 14.30
CA ALA A 426 -7.42 -22.03 13.23
C ALA A 426 -5.98 -22.31 13.74
N TYR A 427 -5.59 -21.72 14.86
CA TYR A 427 -4.21 -21.76 15.37
C TYR A 427 -4.07 -22.45 16.73
N ALA A 428 -5.16 -22.72 17.45
CA ALA A 428 -5.15 -23.58 18.64
C ALA A 428 -5.30 -25.05 18.22
N HIS A 429 -4.16 -25.73 18.10
CA HIS A 429 -4.10 -27.14 17.70
C HIS A 429 -4.11 -28.06 18.92
N VAL A 430 -4.58 -29.28 18.73
CA VAL A 430 -4.32 -30.34 19.73
C VAL A 430 -2.84 -30.74 19.61
N PRO A 431 -2.08 -30.86 20.71
CA PRO A 431 -0.70 -31.37 20.71
C PRO A 431 -0.58 -32.73 20.01
N SER A 432 0.63 -33.13 19.60
CA SER A 432 0.84 -34.41 18.92
C SER A 432 0.35 -35.61 19.76
N SER A 433 -0.03 -36.71 19.10
CA SER A 433 -0.44 -37.94 19.82
C SER A 433 0.68 -38.47 20.72
N ASP A 434 1.94 -38.36 20.28
CA ASP A 434 3.10 -38.79 21.05
C ASP A 434 3.25 -37.96 22.34
N PHE A 435 3.10 -36.63 22.27
CA PHE A 435 3.10 -35.78 23.46
C PHE A 435 1.97 -36.11 24.44
N ARG A 436 0.74 -36.33 23.92
CA ARG A 436 -0.41 -36.68 24.78
C ARG A 436 -0.23 -38.03 25.46
N LYS A 437 0.37 -39.01 24.77
CA LYS A 437 0.76 -40.30 25.36
C LYS A 437 1.84 -40.13 26.42
N ALA A 438 2.82 -39.25 26.20
CA ALA A 438 3.86 -38.96 27.17
C ALA A 438 3.29 -38.38 28.48
N ILE A 439 2.33 -37.44 28.41
CA ILE A 439 1.62 -36.95 29.62
C ILE A 439 0.87 -38.07 30.30
N LYS A 440 0.16 -38.91 29.54
CA LYS A 440 -0.57 -40.05 30.12
C LYS A 440 0.38 -41.00 30.87
N SER A 441 1.49 -41.39 30.25
CA SER A 441 2.49 -42.25 30.89
C SER A 441 3.07 -41.60 32.15
N LEU A 442 3.33 -40.29 32.13
CA LEU A 442 3.76 -39.55 33.32
C LEU A 442 2.72 -39.64 34.45
N LEU A 443 1.43 -39.45 34.16
CA LEU A 443 0.38 -39.56 35.18
C LEU A 443 0.25 -40.99 35.71
N ASP A 444 0.33 -41.99 34.84
CA ASP A 444 0.28 -43.40 35.23
C ASP A 444 1.47 -43.75 36.15
N ASP A 445 2.68 -43.28 35.82
CA ASP A 445 3.90 -43.47 36.62
C ASP A 445 3.80 -42.79 37.99
N LEU A 446 3.11 -41.64 38.07
CA LEU A 446 2.86 -40.89 39.30
C LEU A 446 1.64 -41.39 40.09
N GLY A 447 0.90 -42.37 39.57
CA GLY A 447 -0.31 -42.93 40.21
C GLY A 447 -1.52 -42.00 40.19
N HIS A 448 -1.57 -41.03 39.26
CA HIS A 448 -2.66 -40.07 39.13
C HIS A 448 -3.72 -40.49 38.11
N SER A 449 -4.93 -39.96 38.28
CA SER A 449 -6.01 -40.11 37.29
C SER A 449 -5.77 -39.19 36.08
N LEU A 450 -6.19 -39.63 34.89
CA LEU A 450 -6.24 -38.79 33.67
C LEU A 450 -7.10 -37.52 33.82
N GLN A 451 -7.98 -37.50 34.83
CA GLN A 451 -8.85 -36.37 35.16
C GLN A 451 -8.18 -35.35 36.11
N LEU A 452 -6.89 -35.53 36.44
CA LEU A 452 -6.16 -34.57 37.27
C LEU A 452 -6.18 -33.18 36.64
N GLU A 453 -6.64 -32.20 37.41
CA GLU A 453 -6.65 -30.80 36.98
C GLU A 453 -5.22 -30.26 36.85
N LEU A 454 -4.96 -29.45 35.83
CA LEU A 454 -3.67 -28.82 35.57
C LEU A 454 -3.21 -27.99 36.77
N ALA A 455 -4.11 -27.22 37.40
CA ALA A 455 -3.78 -26.43 38.57
C ALA A 455 -3.34 -27.30 39.76
N ALA A 456 -3.94 -28.48 39.93
CA ALA A 456 -3.52 -29.43 40.96
C ALA A 456 -2.18 -30.07 40.62
N PHE A 457 -1.96 -30.44 39.34
CA PHE A 457 -0.68 -30.95 38.86
C PHE A 457 0.44 -29.92 39.08
N GLU A 458 0.23 -28.67 38.66
CA GLU A 458 1.17 -27.57 38.87
C GLU A 458 1.41 -27.32 40.37
N PHE A 459 0.40 -27.44 41.22
CA PHE A 459 0.60 -27.33 42.66
C PHE A 459 1.48 -28.45 43.24
N PHE A 460 1.28 -29.70 42.80
CA PHE A 460 2.06 -30.83 43.32
C PHE A 460 3.48 -30.89 42.77
N TYR A 461 3.70 -30.37 41.56
CA TYR A 461 4.95 -30.57 40.81
C TYR A 461 5.61 -29.27 40.35
N ALA A 462 5.24 -28.11 40.91
CA ALA A 462 5.82 -26.80 40.55
C ALA A 462 7.35 -26.78 40.66
N ASP A 463 7.88 -27.35 41.74
CA ASP A 463 9.31 -27.37 42.07
C ASP A 463 10.00 -28.66 41.61
N CYS A 464 9.31 -29.49 40.81
CA CYS A 464 9.88 -30.72 40.27
C CYS A 464 10.49 -30.48 38.89
N ASP A 465 11.56 -31.23 38.65
CA ASP A 465 12.22 -31.29 37.35
C ASP A 465 11.81 -32.56 36.59
N PHE A 466 11.85 -32.46 35.26
CA PHE A 466 11.41 -33.51 34.34
C PHE A 466 12.51 -33.85 33.33
N ASP A 467 12.67 -35.14 33.08
CA ASP A 467 13.47 -35.65 31.98
C ASP A 467 12.57 -35.82 30.74
N VAL A 468 12.88 -35.09 29.68
CA VAL A 468 12.07 -35.01 28.45
C VAL A 468 12.80 -35.69 27.31
N THR A 469 12.22 -36.77 26.79
CA THR A 469 12.71 -37.45 25.58
C THR A 469 12.04 -36.85 24.34
N MET A 470 12.86 -36.33 23.43
CA MET A 470 12.47 -35.76 22.16
C MET A 470 12.95 -36.63 21.00
N ARG A 471 12.22 -36.61 19.89
CA ARG A 471 12.63 -37.20 18.62
C ARG A 471 13.06 -36.08 17.68
N SER A 472 14.29 -36.16 17.19
CA SER A 472 14.83 -35.24 16.19
C SER A 472 14.24 -35.50 14.80
N ALA A 473 14.43 -34.56 13.87
CA ALA A 473 14.01 -34.72 12.47
C ALA A 473 14.65 -35.93 11.76
N SER A 474 15.82 -36.39 12.22
CA SER A 474 16.48 -37.61 11.72
C SER A 474 15.93 -38.90 12.33
N GLY A 475 14.97 -38.80 13.27
CA GLY A 475 14.39 -39.92 13.99
C GLY A 475 15.21 -40.38 15.22
N GLN A 476 16.33 -39.71 15.54
CA GLN A 476 17.11 -40.01 16.73
C GLN A 476 16.44 -39.46 17.99
N PHE A 477 16.59 -40.17 19.10
CA PHE A 477 16.05 -39.75 20.40
C PHE A 477 17.11 -39.03 21.22
N GLU A 478 16.73 -37.88 21.79
CA GLU A 478 17.56 -37.08 22.69
C GLU A 478 16.78 -36.84 23.98
N THR A 479 17.44 -36.96 25.13
CA THR A 479 16.82 -36.67 26.42
C THR A 479 17.42 -35.39 26.99
N SER A 480 16.57 -34.40 27.24
CA SER A 480 16.91 -33.23 28.04
C SER A 480 16.56 -33.52 29.50
N VAL A 481 17.50 -33.29 30.41
CA VAL A 481 17.39 -33.60 31.84
C VAL A 481 17.17 -32.31 32.60
N GLY A 482 16.33 -32.34 33.63
CA GLY A 482 16.19 -31.19 34.53
C GLY A 482 15.29 -30.06 34.00
N GLU A 483 14.30 -30.37 33.17
CA GLU A 483 13.36 -29.36 32.66
C GLU A 483 12.25 -29.07 33.66
N THR A 484 11.99 -27.81 33.95
CA THR A 484 10.79 -27.37 34.67
C THR A 484 9.53 -27.65 33.84
N TRP A 485 8.36 -27.78 34.49
CA TRP A 485 7.10 -27.98 33.78
C TRP A 485 6.81 -26.91 32.72
N ALA A 486 7.13 -25.64 33.02
CA ALA A 486 7.00 -24.55 32.06
C ALA A 486 7.87 -24.74 30.80
N GLN A 487 9.06 -25.31 30.95
CA GLN A 487 9.94 -25.65 29.81
C GLN A 487 9.38 -26.82 29.00
N VAL A 488 8.80 -27.84 29.65
CA VAL A 488 8.11 -28.95 28.96
C VAL A 488 6.96 -28.45 28.09
N LEU A 489 6.18 -27.49 28.61
CA LEU A 489 5.07 -26.88 27.87
C LEU A 489 5.51 -25.89 26.81
N SER A 490 6.75 -25.42 26.86
CA SER A 490 7.26 -24.44 25.91
C SER A 490 7.46 -25.06 24.52
N GLY A 491 7.29 -24.23 23.49
CA GLY A 491 7.49 -24.64 22.10
C GLY A 491 8.96 -24.83 21.69
N LYS A 492 9.91 -24.56 22.59
CA LYS A 492 11.36 -24.55 22.35
C LYS A 492 12.08 -25.35 23.43
N SER A 493 13.12 -26.08 23.08
CA SER A 493 13.97 -26.71 24.10
C SER A 493 14.73 -25.65 24.90
N PRO A 494 15.22 -25.95 26.13
CA PRO A 494 16.06 -25.03 26.89
C PRO A 494 17.27 -24.51 26.09
N ALA A 495 17.91 -25.40 25.33
CA ALA A 495 19.02 -25.05 24.43
C ALA A 495 18.61 -24.08 23.32
N GLU A 496 17.39 -24.22 22.77
CA GLU A 496 16.85 -23.30 21.79
C GLU A 496 16.40 -21.97 22.41
N LEU A 497 15.92 -21.96 23.66
CA LEU A 497 15.58 -20.73 24.38
C LEU A 497 16.84 -19.89 24.63
N ASP A 498 17.94 -20.53 25.01
CA ASP A 498 19.24 -19.86 25.18
C ASP A 498 19.81 -19.36 23.84
N ALA A 499 19.68 -20.14 22.76
CA ALA A 499 20.07 -19.71 21.41
C ALA A 499 19.16 -18.60 20.84
N SER A 500 17.87 -18.59 21.19
CA SER A 500 16.88 -17.61 20.70
C SER A 500 17.07 -16.22 21.28
N ARG A 501 17.79 -16.07 22.42
CA ARG A 501 18.26 -14.76 22.89
C ARG A 501 19.18 -14.06 21.89
N LEU A 502 19.72 -14.79 20.91
CA LEU A 502 20.66 -14.29 19.90
C LEU A 502 20.10 -14.20 18.47
N LYS A 503 18.89 -14.69 18.16
CA LYS A 503 18.18 -14.51 16.86
C LYS A 503 16.75 -15.09 16.87
N LEU A 504 15.82 -14.41 16.19
CA LEU A 504 14.45 -14.87 15.91
C LEU A 504 14.46 -16.10 14.98
N SER A 505 14.48 -17.31 15.54
CA SER A 505 14.27 -18.55 14.78
C SER A 505 12.78 -18.90 14.70
N TYR A 506 12.36 -19.37 13.52
CA TYR A 506 11.04 -19.95 13.29
C TYR A 506 10.88 -21.24 14.12
N SER A 507 9.80 -21.32 14.91
CA SER A 507 9.60 -22.39 15.89
C SER A 507 9.09 -23.67 15.23
N THR A 508 9.90 -24.73 15.22
CA THR A 508 9.41 -26.10 15.04
C THR A 508 8.94 -26.63 16.40
N ASP A 509 7.75 -27.22 16.48
CA ASP A 509 7.31 -27.88 17.72
C ASP A 509 8.26 -29.01 18.08
N ARG A 510 8.53 -29.15 19.37
CA ARG A 510 9.35 -30.25 19.90
C ARG A 510 8.56 -31.55 19.76
N ASP A 511 9.11 -32.55 19.07
CA ASP A 511 8.50 -33.88 19.00
C ASP A 511 8.80 -34.65 20.30
N ILE A 512 8.13 -34.25 21.38
CA ILE A 512 8.26 -34.88 22.70
C ILE A 512 7.50 -36.21 22.69
N VAL A 513 8.20 -37.28 23.04
CA VAL A 513 7.70 -38.66 23.02
C VAL A 513 7.68 -39.31 24.40
N GLY A 514 8.33 -38.69 25.39
CA GLY A 514 8.39 -39.19 26.76
C GLY A 514 8.69 -38.06 27.76
N ILE A 515 8.06 -38.13 28.93
CA ILE A 515 8.26 -37.20 30.06
C ILE A 515 8.33 -38.06 31.32
N LYS A 516 9.33 -37.86 32.17
CA LYS A 516 9.49 -38.55 33.45
C LYS A 516 9.92 -37.57 34.53
N LEU A 517 9.58 -37.84 35.79
CA LEU A 517 10.14 -37.08 36.91
C LEU A 517 11.65 -37.33 36.98
N SER A 518 12.45 -36.27 37.06
CA SER A 518 13.90 -36.38 37.15
C SER A 518 14.29 -36.97 38.50
N THR A 519 15.25 -37.90 38.51
CA THR A 519 15.78 -38.50 39.74
C THR A 519 16.97 -37.73 40.32
N ALA A 520 17.46 -36.72 39.60
CA ALA A 520 18.65 -35.95 39.96
C ALA A 520 18.45 -34.98 41.14
N SER A 521 17.21 -34.72 41.57
CA SER A 521 16.86 -33.79 42.65
C SER A 521 16.51 -34.46 43.98
N VAL A 522 16.60 -35.80 44.09
CA VAL A 522 16.26 -36.54 45.33
C VAL A 522 17.48 -36.82 46.24
N SER A 523 18.67 -36.35 45.89
CA SER A 523 19.87 -36.55 46.72
C SER A 523 20.44 -35.22 47.21
N ASP A 524 20.15 -34.87 48.48
CA ASP A 524 21.17 -34.44 49.47
C ASP A 524 20.61 -33.83 50.79
N GLU A 525 19.35 -34.07 51.19
CA GLU A 525 18.89 -33.63 52.53
C GLU A 525 18.32 -34.71 53.48
N ASP A 526 18.29 -35.99 53.11
CA ASP A 526 17.93 -37.07 54.05
C ASP A 526 18.85 -38.30 53.89
N ALA A 527 20.14 -38.13 54.18
CA ALA A 527 21.10 -39.23 54.39
C ALA A 527 21.80 -39.11 55.75
#